data_AF-A0A1W1VIM7-F1
#
_entry.id   AF-A0A1W1VIM7-F1
#
_cell.length_a   1.000
_cell.length_b   1.000
_cell.length_c   1.000
_cell.angle_alpha   90.00
_cell.angle_beta   90.00
_cell.angle_gamma   90.00
#
_symmetry.space_group_name_H-M   'P 1'
#
loop_
_entity.id
_entity.type
_entity.pdbx_description
1 polymer ?
#
loop_
_entity_poly.entity_id
_entity_poly.type
_entity_poly.pdbx_seq_one_letter_code
_entity_poly.pdbx_strand_id
1 'polypeptide(L)' 'MKLIQVSDVGVELEMNGEALRAARRVDRYVKPGKWLRPSEYVEIWRLEDGREVRVSRVHGTSEWKARWRSAS' A
#
# COMPACT_ATOMS: atom_id res chain seq x y z
N MET A 1 -3.81 -0.48 11.65
CA MET A 1 -4.31 0.08 10.39
C MET A 1 -4.84 -1.06 9.55
N LYS A 2 -6.09 -0.94 9.12
CA LYS A 2 -6.78 -1.93 8.29
C LYS A 2 -6.96 -1.35 6.90
N LEU A 3 -6.62 -2.11 5.87
CA LEU A 3 -6.89 -1.71 4.50
C LEU A 3 -8.35 -2.02 4.19
N ILE A 4 -9.11 -1.02 3.76
CA ILE A 4 -10.52 -1.18 3.39
C ILE A 4 -10.63 -1.40 1.88
N GLN A 5 -9.97 -0.53 1.11
CA GLN A 5 -9.95 -0.61 -0.35
C GLN A 5 -8.61 -0.18 -0.92
N VAL A 6 -8.20 -0.82 -2.00
CA VAL A 6 -7.10 -0.39 -2.86
C VAL A 6 -7.57 -0.42 -4.30
N SER A 7 -7.31 0.65 -5.02
CA SER A 7 -7.65 0.82 -6.42
C SER A 7 -6.62 1.71 -7.11
N ASP A 8 -6.64 1.80 -8.43
CA ASP A 8 -5.74 2.71 -9.14
C ASP A 8 -6.02 4.20 -8.86
N VAL A 9 -7.19 4.53 -8.32
CA VAL A 9 -7.59 5.92 -8.02
C VAL A 9 -7.36 6.31 -6.57
N GLY A 10 -7.00 5.36 -5.70
CA GLY A 10 -6.83 5.65 -4.28
C GLY A 10 -6.84 4.43 -3.38
N VAL A 11 -6.44 4.71 -2.14
CA VAL A 11 -6.42 3.75 -1.03
C VAL A 11 -7.27 4.29 0.11
N GLU A 12 -8.13 3.43 0.65
CA GLU A 12 -8.94 3.70 1.84
C GLU A 12 -8.49 2.79 2.99
N LEU A 13 -8.29 3.41 4.14
CA LEU A 13 -7.72 2.78 5.33
C LEU A 13 -8.61 3.10 6.52
N GLU A 14 -8.68 2.19 7.47
CA GLU A 14 -9.27 2.44 8.79
C GLU A 14 -8.15 2.43 9.84
N MET A 15 -8.12 3.49 10.66
CA MET A 15 -7.20 3.62 11.78
C MET A 15 -7.94 4.16 13.00
N ASN A 16 -7.94 3.41 14.09
CA ASN A 16 -8.58 3.80 15.35
C ASN A 16 -10.06 4.20 15.21
N GLY A 17 -10.78 3.59 14.26
CA GLY A 17 -12.19 3.90 13.97
C GLY A 17 -12.40 5.06 12.97
N GLU A 18 -11.34 5.70 12.50
CA GLU A 18 -11.41 6.77 11.51
C GLU A 18 -11.00 6.25 10.11
N ALA A 19 -11.77 6.66 9.09
CA ALA A 19 -11.45 6.38 7.70
C ALA A 19 -10.47 7.42 7.15
N LEU A 20 -9.34 6.96 6.62
CA LEU A 20 -8.32 7.77 5.97
C LEU A 20 -8.27 7.45 4.47
N ARG A 21 -8.16 8.48 3.64
CA ARG A 21 -8.04 8.35 2.19
C ARG A 21 -6.69 8.85 1.70
N ALA A 22 -5.99 8.02 0.94
CA ALA A 22 -4.78 8.39 0.22
C ALA A 22 -5.07 8.41 -1.28
N ALA A 23 -5.09 9.59 -1.89
CA ALA A 23 -5.42 9.75 -3.31
C ALA A 23 -4.18 9.89 -4.22
N ARG A 24 -3.00 10.15 -3.64
CA ARG A 24 -1.77 10.34 -4.41
C ARG A 24 -0.83 9.15 -4.29
N ARG A 25 -0.72 8.36 -5.36
CA ARG A 25 0.35 7.34 -5.47
C ARG A 25 1.67 8.04 -5.77
N VAL A 26 2.65 7.85 -4.89
CA VAL A 26 3.98 8.47 -5.00
C VAL A 26 5.03 7.51 -5.54
N ASP A 27 4.81 6.20 -5.41
CA ASP A 27 5.71 5.18 -5.95
C ASP A 27 4.97 3.86 -6.20
N ARG A 28 5.48 3.07 -7.13
CA ARG A 28 5.01 1.71 -7.43
C ARG A 28 6.18 0.89 -7.95
N TYR A 29 6.43 -0.22 -7.29
CA TYR A 29 7.47 -1.16 -7.71
C TYR A 29 7.12 -2.60 -7.37
N VAL A 30 7.87 -3.50 -7.97
CA VAL A 30 7.73 -4.94 -7.79
C VAL A 30 9.02 -5.46 -7.19
N LYS A 31 8.94 -6.16 -6.07
CA LYS A 31 10.10 -6.85 -5.54
C LYS A 31 10.38 -8.09 -6.37
N PRO A 32 11.64 -8.28 -6.83
CA PRO A 32 11.99 -9.50 -7.52
C PRO A 32 11.83 -10.71 -6.59
N GLY A 33 11.43 -11.84 -7.16
CA GLY A 33 11.38 -13.14 -6.48
C GLY A 33 12.22 -14.16 -7.24
N LYS A 34 11.98 -15.44 -6.96
CA LYS A 34 12.68 -16.55 -7.64
C LYS A 34 12.06 -16.80 -9.01
N TRP A 35 12.87 -17.33 -9.94
CA TRP A 35 12.39 -17.81 -11.25
C TRP A 35 11.59 -16.76 -12.05
N LEU A 36 12.07 -15.51 -12.07
CA LEU A 36 11.44 -14.38 -12.77
C LEU A 36 10.01 -14.06 -12.30
N ARG A 37 9.56 -14.61 -11.17
CA ARG A 37 8.26 -14.27 -10.57
C ARG A 37 8.46 -13.19 -9.52
N PRO A 38 7.59 -12.16 -9.48
CA PRO A 38 7.53 -11.22 -8.37
C PRO A 38 7.43 -11.93 -7.03
N SER A 39 8.05 -11.38 -5.98
CA SER A 39 7.78 -11.79 -4.60
C SER A 39 6.70 -10.93 -3.96
N GLU A 40 6.63 -9.65 -4.32
CA GLU A 40 5.72 -8.69 -3.71
C GLU A 40 5.44 -7.54 -4.68
N TYR A 41 4.17 -7.14 -4.80
CA TYR A 41 3.76 -5.89 -5.43
C TYR A 41 3.67 -4.82 -4.36
N VAL A 42 4.24 -3.64 -4.61
CA VAL A 42 4.29 -2.55 -3.63
C VAL A 42 3.83 -1.26 -4.27
N GLU A 43 2.98 -0.53 -3.55
CA GLU A 43 2.57 0.82 -3.87
C GLU A 43 2.76 1.71 -2.64
N ILE A 44 3.22 2.93 -2.86
CA ILE A 44 3.35 3.93 -1.81
C ILE A 44 2.37 5.05 -2.11
N TRP A 45 1.55 5.38 -1.13
CA TRP A 45 0.49 6.37 -1.21
C TRP A 45 0.71 7.44 -0.15
N ARG A 46 0.45 8.70 -0.51
CA ARG A 46 0.54 9.84 0.40
C ARG A 46 -0.85 10.33 0.79
N LEU A 47 -1.05 10.53 2.09
CA LEU A 47 -2.24 11.14 2.68
C LEU A 47 -2.21 12.67 2.55
N GLU A 48 -3.34 13.32 2.83
CA GLU A 48 -3.45 14.79 2.79
C GLU A 48 -2.52 15.48 3.78
N ASP A 49 -2.26 14.86 4.93
CA ASP A 49 -1.33 15.35 5.96
C ASP A 49 0.16 15.11 5.63
N GLY A 50 0.45 14.58 4.44
CA GLY A 50 1.80 14.33 3.97
C GLY A 50 2.43 13.00 4.45
N ARG A 51 1.80 12.27 5.38
CA ARG A 51 2.26 10.94 5.78
C ARG A 51 2.10 9.95 4.62
N GLU A 52 2.97 8.95 4.61
CA GLU A 52 3.00 7.95 3.55
C GLU A 52 2.66 6.56 4.08
N VAL A 53 1.84 5.86 3.32
CA VAL A 53 1.41 4.49 3.57
C VAL A 53 1.97 3.61 2.47
N ARG A 54 2.59 2.53 2.88
CA ARG A 54 2.95 1.43 2.00
C ARG A 54 1.82 0.43 1.97
N VAL A 55 1.32 0.15 0.77
CA VAL A 55 0.39 -0.93 0.49
C VAL A 55 1.15 -2.01 -0.28
N SER A 56 1.04 -3.27 0.13
CA SER A 56 1.70 -4.35 -0.59
C SER A 56 0.91 -5.65 -0.59
N ARG A 57 1.15 -6.45 -1.63
CA ARG A 57 0.54 -7.77 -1.82
C ARG A 57 1.62 -8.77 -2.20
N VAL A 58 1.73 -9.83 -1.41
CA VAL A 58 2.67 -10.91 -1.67
C VAL A 58 2.20 -11.71 -2.89
N HIS A 59 3.14 -12.12 -3.73
CA HIS A 59 2.83 -12.96 -4.89
C HIS A 59 2.17 -14.27 -4.46
N GLY A 60 1.08 -14.66 -5.14
CA GLY A 60 0.29 -15.83 -4.80
C GLY A 60 -0.78 -15.59 -3.73
N THR A 61 -0.88 -14.38 -3.17
CA THR A 61 -1.96 -13.97 -2.28
C THR A 61 -2.88 -12.96 -2.95
N SER A 62 -4.17 -13.00 -2.62
CA SER A 62 -5.15 -11.97 -3.04
C SER A 62 -5.20 -10.78 -2.08
N GLU A 63 -4.65 -10.94 -0.86
CA GLU A 63 -4.75 -9.97 0.22
C GLU A 63 -3.69 -8.86 0.10
N TRP A 64 -4.16 -7.62 0.10
CA TRP A 64 -3.31 -6.45 0.25
C TRP A 64 -3.21 -6.05 1.72
N LYS A 65 -2.02 -5.60 2.13
CA LYS A 65 -1.72 -5.14 3.48
C LYS A 65 -1.23 -3.70 3.44
N ALA A 66 -1.57 -2.91 4.46
CA ALA A 66 -1.13 -1.54 4.59
C ALA A 66 -0.31 -1.33 5.87
N ARG A 67 0.80 -0.58 5.76
CA ARG A 67 1.63 -0.17 6.89
C ARG A 67 2.17 1.24 6.67
N TRP A 68 2.39 2.00 7.73
CA TRP A 68 3.09 3.28 7.63
C TRP A 68 4.46 3.09 6.98
N ARG A 69 4.83 4.02 6.09
CA ARG A 69 6.19 4.09 5.58
C ARG A 69 7.03 4.82 6.62
N SER A 70 7.94 4.10 7.28
CA SER A 70 8.96 4.72 8.12
C SER A 70 9.84 5.61 7.23
N ALA A 71 10.08 6.85 7.65
CA ALA A 71 11.20 7.62 7.12
C ALA A 71 12.46 6.80 7.39
N SER A 72 13.18 6.46 6.33
CA SER A 72 14.48 5.77 6.40
C SER A 72 15.58 6.81 6.44
#